data_AF-A0A7Y5DSZ5-F1
#
_entry.id   AF-A0A7Y5DSZ5-F1
#
_cell.length_a   1.000
_cell.length_b   1.000
_cell.length_c   1.000
_cell.angle_alpha   90.00
_cell.angle_beta   90.00
_cell.angle_gamma   90.00
#
_symmetry.space_group_name_H-M   'P 1'
#
loop_
_entity.id
_entity.type
_entity.pdbx_description
1 polymer ?
#
loop_
_entity_poly.entity_id
_entity_poly.type
_entity_poly.pdbx_seq_one_letter_code
_entity_poly.pdbx_strand_id
1 'polypeptide(L)'
;MHYQHINTIVANHDAELSAAEAHGMAAGMLCVNGRTELRFWLQELLKDADAINDEDRSILENLFEDTRSLLASDEFVFGLLLPDDDYPLGEQVEALRKWCQGFLFGLGSTSSTSGSTPNWSEEIREVVKDITEFTKLDTEPEDEEAENDFMELTEYLRAAVIFLRAELNSADNRTVH
;
A
#
# COMPACT_ATOMS: atom_id res chain seq x y z
N MET A 1 -7.60 -13.57 -1.81
CA MET A 1 -6.62 -13.85 -2.88
C MET A 1 -5.35 -14.35 -2.19
N HIS A 2 -4.65 -15.38 -2.68
CA HIS A 2 -3.46 -15.91 -1.99
C HIS A 2 -2.25 -15.01 -2.27
N TYR A 3 -1.64 -14.46 -1.20
CA TYR A 3 -0.45 -13.58 -1.26
C TYR A 3 0.64 -14.12 -2.20
N GLN A 4 0.96 -15.41 -2.07
CA GLN A 4 2.03 -16.07 -2.83
C GLN A 4 1.84 -16.06 -4.35
N HIS A 5 0.58 -16.11 -4.81
CA HIS A 5 0.31 -16.10 -6.25
C HIS A 5 0.66 -14.73 -6.84
N ILE A 6 0.18 -13.65 -6.20
CA ILE A 6 0.51 -12.29 -6.60
C ILE A 6 2.02 -12.05 -6.49
N ASN A 7 2.65 -12.56 -5.43
CA ASN A 7 4.08 -12.39 -5.20
C ASN A 7 4.90 -13.02 -6.34
N THR A 8 4.49 -14.20 -6.80
CA THR A 8 5.11 -14.88 -7.96
C THR A 8 4.95 -14.05 -9.24
N ILE A 9 3.75 -13.50 -9.48
CA ILE A 9 3.48 -12.67 -10.66
C ILE A 9 4.42 -11.46 -10.68
N VAL A 10 4.45 -10.67 -9.61
CA VAL A 10 5.26 -9.44 -9.59
C VAL A 10 6.76 -9.72 -9.62
N ALA A 11 7.21 -10.79 -8.93
CA ALA A 11 8.63 -11.19 -8.91
C ALA A 11 9.15 -11.66 -10.29
N ASN A 12 8.27 -12.20 -11.15
CA ASN A 12 8.65 -12.56 -12.53
C ASN A 12 8.96 -11.34 -13.41
N HIS A 13 8.45 -10.16 -13.06
CA HIS A 13 8.73 -8.91 -13.76
C HIS A 13 9.88 -8.12 -13.11
N ASP A 14 9.99 -8.17 -11.78
CA ASP A 14 11.11 -7.59 -11.04
C ASP A 14 11.35 -8.38 -9.75
N ALA A 15 12.52 -9.01 -9.62
CA ALA A 15 12.85 -9.88 -8.50
C ALA A 15 12.90 -9.15 -7.14
N GLU A 16 12.99 -7.81 -7.14
CA GLU A 16 12.98 -7.00 -5.91
C GLU A 16 11.58 -6.57 -5.47
N LEU A 17 10.58 -6.74 -6.35
CA LEU A 17 9.19 -6.36 -6.14
C LEU A 17 8.43 -7.48 -5.41
N SER A 18 7.58 -7.08 -4.47
CA SER A 18 6.76 -8.00 -3.68
C SER A 18 5.27 -7.69 -3.82
N ALA A 19 4.42 -8.67 -3.52
CA ALA A 19 2.97 -8.47 -3.48
C ALA A 19 2.57 -7.38 -2.47
N ALA A 20 3.26 -7.35 -1.33
CA ALA A 20 3.05 -6.34 -0.29
C ALA A 20 3.34 -4.93 -0.81
N GLU A 21 4.47 -4.73 -1.49
CA GLU A 21 4.84 -3.45 -2.11
C GLU A 21 3.85 -3.02 -3.20
N ALA A 22 3.43 -3.95 -4.06
CA ALA A 22 2.45 -3.69 -5.11
C ALA A 22 1.11 -3.20 -4.53
N HIS A 23 0.62 -3.87 -3.48
CA HIS A 23 -0.60 -3.50 -2.78
C HIS A 23 -0.46 -2.19 -2.02
N GLY A 24 0.67 -1.97 -1.34
CA GLY A 24 0.98 -0.70 -0.69
C GLY A 24 0.90 0.47 -1.66
N MET A 25 1.53 0.33 -2.83
CA MET A 25 1.49 1.35 -3.88
C MET A 25 0.08 1.61 -4.39
N ALA A 26 -0.72 0.56 -4.63
CA ALA A 26 -2.13 0.72 -5.00
C ALA A 26 -2.88 1.55 -3.94
N ALA A 27 -2.74 1.17 -2.66
CA ALA A 27 -3.40 1.83 -1.56
C ALA A 27 -2.96 3.30 -1.41
N GLY A 28 -1.66 3.59 -1.57
CA GLY A 28 -1.13 4.96 -1.52
C GLY A 28 -1.69 5.85 -2.62
N MET A 29 -1.69 5.37 -3.87
CA MET A 29 -2.26 6.12 -4.99
C MET A 29 -3.76 6.37 -4.81
N LEU A 30 -4.49 5.34 -4.36
CA LEU A 30 -5.93 5.40 -4.13
C LEU A 30 -6.29 6.26 -2.91
N CYS A 31 -5.42 6.41 -1.91
CA CYS A 31 -5.63 7.34 -0.79
C CYS A 31 -5.65 8.79 -1.27
N VAL A 32 -4.72 9.16 -2.16
CA VAL A 32 -4.64 10.51 -2.74
C VAL A 32 -5.75 10.76 -3.74
N ASN A 33 -5.98 9.81 -4.66
CA ASN A 33 -7.01 9.91 -5.67
C ASN A 33 -7.74 8.57 -5.83
N GLY A 34 -8.94 8.48 -5.27
CA GLY A 34 -9.79 7.29 -5.39
C GLY A 34 -10.22 6.93 -6.81
N ARG A 35 -9.98 7.82 -7.79
CA ARG A 35 -10.23 7.59 -9.22
C ARG A 35 -8.97 7.26 -10.01
N THR A 36 -7.86 6.97 -9.34
CA THR A 36 -6.62 6.53 -10.01
C THR A 36 -6.92 5.36 -10.95
N GLU A 37 -6.48 5.48 -12.20
CA GLU A 37 -6.69 4.46 -13.22
C GLU A 37 -5.77 3.25 -12.99
N LEU A 38 -6.31 2.04 -13.19
CA LEU A 38 -5.55 0.78 -13.15
C LEU A 38 -4.29 0.84 -14.01
N ARG A 39 -4.41 1.41 -15.22
CA ARG A 39 -3.29 1.52 -16.17
C ARG A 39 -2.13 2.31 -15.59
N PHE A 40 -2.41 3.39 -14.87
CA PHE A 40 -1.37 4.21 -14.25
C PHE A 40 -0.63 3.41 -13.17
N TRP A 41 -1.36 2.73 -12.29
CA TRP A 41 -0.75 1.86 -11.27
C TRP A 41 0.09 0.74 -11.89
N LEU A 42 -0.39 0.07 -12.94
CA LEU A 42 0.37 -0.98 -13.63
C LEU A 42 1.67 -0.45 -14.29
N GLN A 43 1.63 0.76 -14.86
CA GLN A 43 2.79 1.40 -15.48
C GLN A 43 3.86 1.81 -14.47
N GLU A 44 3.44 2.21 -13.26
CA GLU A 44 4.36 2.51 -12.16
C GLU A 44 4.90 1.21 -11.52
N LEU A 45 4.07 0.16 -11.44
CA LEU A 45 4.43 -1.13 -10.84
C LEU A 45 5.42 -1.92 -11.68
N LEU A 46 5.20 -1.98 -12.99
CA LEU A 46 5.92 -2.89 -13.89
C LEU A 46 6.76 -2.08 -14.86
N LYS A 47 8.05 -2.41 -14.95
CA LYS A 47 8.99 -1.83 -15.92
C LYS A 47 8.52 -1.96 -17.37
N ASP A 48 7.82 -3.05 -17.70
CA ASP A 48 7.16 -3.29 -18.99
C ASP A 48 5.76 -3.88 -18.76
N ALA A 49 4.79 -3.00 -18.50
CA ALA A 49 3.41 -3.38 -18.24
C ALA A 49 2.68 -3.98 -19.46
N ASP A 50 3.25 -3.93 -20.67
CA ASP A 50 2.67 -4.53 -21.89
C ASP A 50 3.13 -5.99 -22.07
N ALA A 51 4.20 -6.41 -21.39
CA ALA A 51 4.73 -7.77 -21.45
C ALA A 51 3.99 -8.79 -20.55
N ILE A 52 3.14 -8.34 -19.63
CA ILE A 52 2.35 -9.22 -18.76
C ILE A 52 1.24 -9.93 -19.56
N ASN A 53 1.06 -11.23 -19.31
CA ASN A 53 0.01 -12.01 -19.95
C ASN A 53 -1.39 -11.66 -19.39
N ASP A 54 -2.45 -12.04 -20.11
CA ASP A 54 -3.82 -11.66 -19.77
C ASP A 54 -4.30 -12.22 -18.42
N GLU A 55 -3.83 -13.42 -18.03
CA GLU A 55 -4.21 -14.08 -16.77
C GLU A 55 -3.63 -13.33 -15.57
N ASP A 56 -2.32 -13.08 -15.59
CA ASP A 56 -1.61 -12.34 -14.55
C ASP A 56 -2.12 -10.90 -14.45
N ARG A 57 -2.39 -10.27 -15.61
CA ARG A 57 -3.01 -8.93 -15.66
C ARG A 57 -4.36 -8.92 -14.95
N SER A 58 -5.22 -9.90 -15.20
CA SER A 58 -6.54 -9.98 -14.58
C SER A 58 -6.44 -10.15 -13.05
N ILE A 59 -5.44 -10.89 -12.56
CA ILE A 59 -5.20 -11.03 -11.12
C ILE A 59 -4.78 -9.71 -10.48
N LEU A 60 -3.85 -8.98 -11.10
CA LEU A 60 -3.45 -7.66 -10.62
C LEU A 60 -4.58 -6.62 -10.72
N GLU A 61 -5.40 -6.70 -11.77
CA GLU A 61 -6.62 -5.89 -11.89
C GLU A 61 -7.57 -6.12 -10.72
N ASN A 62 -7.86 -7.38 -10.40
CA ASN A 62 -8.69 -7.72 -9.25
C ASN A 62 -8.09 -7.19 -7.93
N LEU A 63 -6.77 -7.32 -7.73
CA LEU A 63 -6.10 -6.74 -6.55
C LEU A 63 -6.36 -5.24 -6.44
N PHE A 64 -6.18 -4.50 -7.53
CA PHE A 64 -6.34 -3.04 -7.54
C PHE A 64 -7.79 -2.60 -7.31
N GLU A 65 -8.74 -3.26 -7.98
CA GLU A 65 -10.18 -2.98 -7.84
C GLU A 65 -10.72 -3.34 -6.46
N ASP A 66 -10.30 -4.48 -5.90
CA ASP A 66 -10.64 -4.87 -4.53
C ASP A 66 -10.10 -3.85 -3.52
N THR A 67 -8.83 -3.44 -3.68
CA THR A 67 -8.21 -2.40 -2.85
C THR A 67 -9.00 -1.09 -2.91
N ARG A 68 -9.41 -0.67 -4.11
CA ARG A 68 -10.24 0.53 -4.31
C ARG A 68 -11.58 0.42 -3.60
N SER A 69 -12.24 -0.73 -3.73
CA SER A 69 -13.54 -0.98 -3.10
C SER A 69 -13.43 -0.98 -1.57
N LEU A 70 -12.42 -1.64 -1.01
CA LEU A 70 -12.20 -1.72 0.44
C LEU A 70 -11.86 -0.35 1.04
N LEU A 71 -11.02 0.45 0.38
CA LEU A 71 -10.71 1.82 0.82
C LEU A 71 -11.88 2.79 0.69
N ALA A 72 -12.85 2.51 -0.18
CA ALA A 72 -14.07 3.30 -0.33
C ALA A 72 -15.21 2.85 0.59
N SER A 73 -15.04 1.76 1.33
CA SER A 73 -16.07 1.20 2.21
C SER A 73 -16.17 1.98 3.53
N ASP A 74 -17.40 2.29 3.94
CA ASP A 74 -17.69 2.90 5.25
C ASP A 74 -17.61 1.90 6.41
N GLU A 75 -17.39 0.60 6.13
CA GLU A 75 -17.33 -0.46 7.15
C GLU A 75 -15.94 -0.64 7.76
N PHE A 76 -14.95 0.17 7.38
CA PHE A 76 -13.56 0.11 7.87
C PHE A 76 -12.91 -1.28 7.70
N VAL A 77 -13.24 -1.96 6.59
CA VAL A 77 -12.84 -3.34 6.28
C VAL A 77 -11.54 -3.47 5.48
N PHE A 78 -10.84 -2.36 5.21
CA PHE A 78 -9.53 -2.39 4.57
C PHE A 78 -8.55 -3.23 5.39
N GLY A 79 -7.80 -4.11 4.70
CA GLY A 79 -6.78 -4.98 5.27
C GLY A 79 -5.50 -4.94 4.44
N LEU A 80 -4.37 -5.20 5.09
CA LEU A 80 -3.06 -5.24 4.43
C LEU A 80 -2.89 -6.59 3.73
N LEU A 81 -2.29 -6.57 2.53
CA LEU A 81 -1.86 -7.77 1.83
C LEU A 81 -0.45 -8.12 2.29
N LEU A 82 -0.35 -9.06 3.22
CA LEU A 82 0.88 -9.56 3.81
C LEU A 82 0.92 -11.10 3.70
N PRO A 83 2.09 -11.75 3.90
CA PRO A 83 2.16 -13.20 4.07
C PRO A 83 1.26 -13.65 5.22
N ASP A 84 0.79 -14.90 5.15
CA ASP A 84 0.01 -15.51 6.22
C ASP A 84 0.88 -15.76 7.48
N ASP A 85 0.24 -16.04 8.61
CA ASP A 85 0.89 -16.19 9.93
C ASP A 85 1.76 -17.46 10.06
N ASP A 86 1.70 -18.36 9.07
CA ASP A 86 2.55 -19.54 8.97
C ASP A 86 3.96 -19.24 8.40
N TYR A 87 4.19 -18.03 7.88
CA TYR A 87 5.51 -17.56 7.46
C TYR A 87 6.35 -17.09 8.65
N PRO A 88 7.69 -17.21 8.60
CA PRO A 88 8.56 -16.67 9.64
C PRO A 88 8.27 -15.18 9.89
N LEU A 89 8.22 -14.76 11.16
CA LEU A 89 7.89 -13.37 11.52
C LEU A 89 8.79 -12.36 10.79
N GLY A 90 10.08 -12.65 10.62
CA GLY A 90 10.99 -11.78 9.86
C GLY A 90 10.58 -11.54 8.41
N GLU A 91 10.00 -12.55 7.75
CA GLU A 91 9.45 -12.40 6.39
C GLU A 91 8.19 -11.54 6.38
N GLN A 92 7.34 -11.67 7.41
CA GLN A 92 6.15 -10.82 7.58
C GLN A 92 6.53 -9.36 7.85
N VAL A 93 7.57 -9.12 8.66
CA VAL A 93 8.10 -7.77 8.94
C VAL A 93 8.72 -7.15 7.69
N GLU A 94 9.50 -7.90 6.90
CA GLU A 94 10.02 -7.39 5.62
C GLU A 94 8.88 -7.07 4.65
N ALA A 95 7.83 -7.90 4.60
CA ALA A 95 6.66 -7.61 3.79
C ALA A 95 5.94 -6.33 4.25
N LEU A 96 5.80 -6.09 5.55
CA LEU A 96 5.24 -4.84 6.10
C LEU A 96 6.11 -3.63 5.71
N ARG A 97 7.44 -3.78 5.79
CA ARG A 97 8.40 -2.74 5.38
C ARG A 97 8.23 -2.39 3.90
N LYS A 98 8.16 -3.40 3.05
CA LYS A 98 7.92 -3.30 1.60
C LYS A 98 6.55 -2.70 1.28
N TRP A 99 5.52 -3.07 2.05
CA TRP A 99 4.20 -2.47 1.95
C TRP A 99 4.26 -0.95 2.20
N CYS A 100 4.93 -0.53 3.27
CA CYS A 100 5.10 0.88 3.61
C CYS A 100 5.87 1.65 2.53
N GLN A 101 6.94 1.05 1.97
CA GLN A 101 7.70 1.63 0.87
C GLN A 101 6.82 1.86 -0.37
N GLY A 102 6.05 0.85 -0.78
CA GLY A 102 5.09 0.96 -1.87
C GLY A 102 4.05 2.05 -1.60
N PHE A 103 3.49 2.10 -0.39
CA PHE A 103 2.51 3.10 0.00
C PHE A 103 3.03 4.53 -0.12
N LEU A 104 4.23 4.80 0.39
CA LEU A 104 4.88 6.12 0.29
C LEU A 104 5.17 6.50 -1.17
N PHE A 105 5.57 5.53 -2.00
CA PHE A 105 5.73 5.75 -3.44
C PHE A 105 4.39 6.12 -4.10
N GLY A 106 3.31 5.42 -3.77
CA GLY A 106 1.96 5.70 -4.27
C GLY A 106 1.45 7.10 -3.90
N LEU A 107 1.71 7.54 -2.65
CA LEU A 107 1.40 8.90 -2.21
C LEU A 107 2.17 9.96 -3.03
N GLY A 108 3.46 9.71 -3.31
CA GLY A 108 4.33 10.67 -4.02
C GLY A 108 4.09 10.77 -5.53
N SER A 109 3.81 9.64 -6.19
CA SER A 109 3.57 9.55 -7.64
C SER A 109 2.32 10.33 -8.09
N THR A 110 1.25 10.26 -7.30
CA THR A 110 0.00 10.99 -7.52
C THR A 110 0.08 12.48 -7.14
N SER A 111 0.87 12.82 -6.13
CA SER A 111 1.09 14.23 -5.74
C SER A 111 1.85 15.00 -6.83
N SER A 112 2.82 14.34 -7.48
CA SER A 112 3.66 14.93 -8.53
C SER A 112 2.90 15.24 -9.82
N THR A 113 1.85 14.47 -10.13
CA THR A 113 0.98 14.69 -11.30
C THR A 113 0.03 15.88 -11.14
N SER A 114 -0.26 16.33 -9.91
CA SER A 114 -1.12 17.49 -9.63
C SER A 114 -0.41 18.84 -9.79
N GLY A 115 0.92 18.85 -9.89
CA GLY A 115 1.74 20.06 -10.03
C GLY A 115 1.74 20.99 -8.79
N SER A 116 1.13 20.58 -7.69
CA SER A 116 1.07 21.33 -6.43
C SER A 116 1.58 20.46 -5.29
N THR A 117 2.42 21.03 -4.41
CA THR A 117 2.72 20.38 -3.13
C THR A 117 1.43 20.29 -2.33
N PRO A 118 0.94 19.10 -1.97
CA PRO A 118 -0.32 18.99 -1.24
C PRO A 118 -0.16 19.66 0.13
N ASN A 119 -1.12 20.52 0.48
CA ASN A 119 -1.12 21.22 1.76
C ASN A 119 -1.64 20.27 2.85
N TRP A 120 -0.78 19.33 3.27
CA TRP A 120 -1.10 18.36 4.31
C TRP A 120 -1.20 19.00 5.69
N SER A 121 -2.23 18.63 6.45
CA SER A 121 -2.35 18.95 7.87
C SER A 121 -1.13 18.40 8.64
N GLU A 122 -0.93 18.89 9.87
CA GLU A 122 0.12 18.34 10.75
C GLU A 122 -0.12 16.84 10.99
N GLU A 123 -1.38 16.44 11.22
CA GLU A 123 -1.76 15.05 11.47
C GLU A 123 -1.43 14.13 10.29
N ILE A 124 -1.70 14.55 9.05
CA ILE A 124 -1.28 13.78 7.86
C ILE A 124 0.25 13.65 7.81
N ARG A 125 0.98 14.73 8.11
CA ARG A 125 2.46 14.72 8.09
C ARG A 125 3.03 13.81 9.16
N GLU A 126 2.44 13.75 10.34
CA GLU A 126 2.83 12.83 11.42
C GLU A 126 2.60 11.37 11.01
N VAL A 127 1.42 11.03 10.49
CA VAL A 127 1.14 9.66 10.04
C VAL A 127 2.09 9.23 8.92
N VAL A 128 2.36 10.09 7.94
CA VAL A 128 3.32 9.77 6.86
C VAL A 128 4.73 9.59 7.41
N LYS A 129 5.12 10.35 8.43
CA LYS A 129 6.41 10.18 9.11
C LYS A 129 6.47 8.85 9.86
N ASP A 130 5.41 8.44 10.56
CA ASP A 130 5.35 7.16 11.26
C ASP A 130 5.48 5.98 10.27
N ILE A 131 4.76 6.04 9.14
CA ILE A 131 4.88 5.05 8.05
C ILE A 131 6.31 5.04 7.47
N THR A 132 6.97 6.21 7.41
CA THR A 132 8.37 6.30 7.00
C THR A 132 9.30 5.60 7.99
N GLU A 133 9.05 5.69 9.30
CA GLU A 133 9.83 4.94 10.29
C GLU A 133 9.60 3.42 10.16
N PHE A 134 8.40 2.98 9.76
CA PHE A 134 8.13 1.55 9.53
C PHE A 134 8.97 0.97 8.39
N THR A 135 9.39 1.80 7.43
CA THR A 135 10.33 1.36 6.36
C THR A 135 11.73 1.01 6.88
N LYS A 136 12.03 1.26 8.17
CA LYS A 136 13.32 1.02 8.82
C LYS A 136 13.25 -0.04 9.91
N LEU A 137 12.12 -0.75 10.03
CA LEU A 137 11.98 -1.86 10.98
C LEU A 137 13.06 -2.91 10.75
N ASP A 138 13.52 -3.50 11.86
CA ASP A 138 14.42 -4.65 11.83
C ASP A 138 13.64 -5.90 11.42
N THR A 139 14.19 -6.65 10.47
CA THR A 139 13.56 -7.84 9.87
C THR A 139 13.96 -9.12 10.57
N GLU A 140 14.84 -9.05 11.57
CA GLU A 140 15.26 -10.19 12.38
C GLU A 140 14.80 -10.02 13.83
N PRO A 141 13.49 -10.16 14.12
CA PRO A 141 12.98 -10.04 15.47
C PRO A 141 13.49 -11.19 16.35
N GLU A 142 14.10 -10.84 17.48
CA GLU A 142 14.68 -11.80 18.43
C GLU A 142 13.87 -11.95 19.74
N ASP A 143 12.80 -11.17 19.92
CA ASP A 143 12.03 -11.10 21.18
C ASP A 143 10.76 -11.98 21.15
N GLU A 144 10.38 -12.53 22.30
CA GLU A 144 9.14 -13.28 22.52
C GLU A 144 7.90 -12.38 22.38
N GLU A 145 8.04 -11.06 22.55
CA GLU A 145 6.94 -10.08 22.39
C GLU A 145 6.74 -9.63 20.93
N ALA A 146 7.65 -10.00 20.01
CA ALA A 146 7.68 -9.45 18.66
C ALA A 146 6.43 -9.76 17.80
N GLU A 147 5.76 -10.90 18.02
CA GLU A 147 4.51 -11.21 17.33
C GLU A 147 3.36 -10.29 17.75
N ASN A 148 3.29 -9.93 19.04
CA ASN A 148 2.29 -8.99 19.54
C ASN A 148 2.57 -7.58 19.01
N ASP A 149 3.83 -7.15 19.05
CA ASP A 149 4.25 -5.86 18.49
C ASP A 149 3.90 -5.77 17.00
N PHE A 150 4.17 -6.83 16.23
CA PHE A 150 3.84 -6.87 14.82
C PHE A 150 2.32 -6.74 14.57
N MET A 151 1.50 -7.40 15.38
CA MET A 151 0.04 -7.26 15.31
C MET A 151 -0.40 -5.82 15.60
N GLU A 152 0.19 -5.15 16.59
CA GLU A 152 -0.10 -3.76 16.89
C GLU A 152 0.32 -2.82 15.76
N LEU A 153 1.49 -3.03 15.16
CA LEU A 153 1.99 -2.24 14.04
C LEU A 153 1.11 -2.39 12.79
N THR A 154 0.67 -3.62 12.49
CA THR A 154 -0.21 -3.87 11.34
C THR A 154 -1.59 -3.24 11.53
N GLU A 155 -2.15 -3.30 12.75
CA GLU A 155 -3.44 -2.66 13.05
C GLU A 155 -3.34 -1.13 13.07
N TYR A 156 -2.25 -0.57 13.63
CA TYR A 156 -1.96 0.86 13.54
C TYR A 156 -1.90 1.30 12.08
N LEU A 157 -1.15 0.59 11.24
CA LEU A 157 -0.98 0.95 9.83
C LEU A 157 -2.32 0.88 9.08
N ARG A 158 -3.13 -0.13 9.35
CA ARG A 158 -4.49 -0.26 8.78
C ARG A 158 -5.37 0.93 9.12
N ALA A 159 -5.40 1.32 10.40
CA ALA A 159 -6.15 2.49 10.87
C ALA A 159 -5.60 3.81 10.30
N ALA A 160 -4.28 3.95 10.22
CA ALA A 160 -3.59 5.10 9.64
C ALA A 160 -3.95 5.30 8.16
N VAL A 161 -4.00 4.23 7.37
CA VAL A 161 -4.38 4.28 5.95
C VAL A 161 -5.83 4.74 5.76
N ILE A 162 -6.75 4.21 6.58
CA ILE A 162 -8.16 4.62 6.60
C ILE A 162 -8.28 6.11 6.94
N PHE A 163 -7.55 6.57 7.96
CA PHE A 163 -7.51 7.97 8.36
C PHE A 163 -6.99 8.86 7.22
N LEU A 164 -5.85 8.51 6.62
CA LEU A 164 -5.28 9.25 5.49
C LEU A 164 -6.25 9.35 4.32
N ARG A 165 -6.92 8.25 3.97
CA ARG A 165 -7.94 8.24 2.92
C ARG A 165 -9.05 9.24 3.24
N ALA A 166 -9.59 9.23 4.45
CA ALA A 166 -10.67 10.13 4.85
C ALA A 166 -10.25 11.61 4.80
N GLU A 167 -9.07 11.94 5.34
CA GLU A 167 -8.58 13.32 5.40
C GLU A 167 -8.23 13.88 4.02
N LEU A 168 -7.54 13.10 3.17
CA LEU A 168 -7.13 13.53 1.83
C LEU A 168 -8.34 13.79 0.92
N ASN A 169 -9.40 12.98 1.03
CA ASN A 169 -10.61 13.16 0.23
C ASN A 169 -11.56 14.22 0.83
N SER A 170 -11.46 14.51 2.13
CA SER A 170 -12.17 15.62 2.76
C SER A 170 -11.57 16.97 2.39
N ALA A 171 -10.25 17.05 2.20
CA ALA A 171 -9.55 18.26 1.78
C ALA A 171 -9.88 18.65 0.33
N ASP A 172 -9.98 17.69 -0.59
CA ASP A 172 -10.35 17.92 -2.00
C ASP A 172 -11.75 18.56 -2.13
N ASN A 173 -12.67 18.18 -1.25
CA ASN A 173 -14.04 18.71 -1.23
C ASN A 173 -14.17 20.12 -0.61
N ARG A 174 -13.12 20.65 0.06
CA ARG A 174 -13.11 22.01 0.64
C ARG A 174 -12.59 23.08 -0.34
N THR A 175 -11.99 22.69 -1.45
CA THR A 175 -11.48 23.60 -2.49
C THR A 175 -12.54 24.14 -3.45
N VAL A 176 -13.79 23.67 -3.33
CA VAL A 176 -14.94 24.13 -4.12
C VAL A 176 -15.87 24.97 -3.25
N HIS A 177 -15.40 26.10 -2.72
CA HIS A 177 -16.29 27.13 -2.17
C HIS A 177 -15.66 28.53 -2.20
#